data_AF-A0A7W0N5A1-F1
#
_entry.id   AF-A0A7W0N5A1-F1
#
_cell.length_a   1.000
_cell.length_b   1.000
_cell.length_c   1.000
_cell.angle_alpha   90.00
_cell.angle_beta   90.00
_cell.angle_gamma   90.00
#
_symmetry.space_group_name_H-M   'P 1'
#
loop_
_entity.id
_entity.type
_entity.pdbx_description
1 polymer ?
#
loop_
_entity_poly.entity_id
_entity_poly.type
_entity_poly.pdbx_seq_one_letter_code
_entity_poly.pdbx_strand_id
1 'polypeptide(L)' 'MRILVVGTGGVGAAFAAIAVRRSFFEHCALADYDPARPKAVADDLDDSRISAHQVDAS' A
#
# COMPACT_ATOMS: atom_id res chain seq x y z
N MET A 1 5.67 -2.57 13.62
CA MET A 1 6.55 -2.42 12.43
C MET A 1 5.84 -1.58 11.38
N ARG A 2 6.57 -0.67 10.71
CA ARG A 2 6.04 0.16 9.62
C ARG A 2 6.65 -0.26 8.29
N ILE A 3 5.82 -0.39 7.26
CA ILE A 3 6.20 -0.88 5.93
C ILE A 3 5.96 0.22 4.91
N LEU A 4 6.88 0.39 3.97
CA LEU A 4 6.70 1.20 2.76
C LEU A 4 6.82 0.27 1.55
N VAL A 5 5.81 0.31 0.69
CA VAL A 5 5.82 -0.38 -0.61
C VAL A 5 5.83 0.68 -1.69
N VAL A 6 6.88 0.69 -2.51
CA VAL A 6 6.96 1.55 -3.69
C VAL A 6 6.60 0.72 -4.92
N GLY A 7 5.54 1.12 -5.59
CA GLY A 7 4.91 0.40 -6.70
C GLY A 7 3.67 -0.37 -6.26
N THR A 8 2.53 -0.03 -6.84
CA THR A 8 1.21 -0.67 -6.59
C THR A 8 0.70 -1.43 -7.81
N GLY A 9 1.63 -1.96 -8.62
CA GLY A 9 1.32 -2.99 -9.61
C GLY A 9 0.96 -4.34 -8.97
N GLY A 10 0.95 -5.42 -9.78
CA GLY A 10 0.49 -6.74 -9.32
C GLY A 10 1.17 -7.25 -8.04
N VAL A 11 2.48 -7.02 -7.88
CA VAL A 11 3.22 -7.47 -6.70
C VAL A 11 2.90 -6.64 -5.46
N GLY A 12 2.90 -5.31 -5.58
CA GLY A 12 2.59 -4.42 -4.44
C GLY A 12 1.16 -4.59 -3.94
N ALA A 13 0.20 -4.73 -4.84
CA ALA A 13 -1.19 -5.01 -4.50
C ALA A 13 -1.36 -6.40 -3.85
N ALA A 14 -0.73 -7.44 -4.40
CA ALA A 14 -0.75 -8.78 -3.80
C ALA A 14 -0.09 -8.80 -2.42
N PHE A 15 1.03 -8.09 -2.25
CA PHE A 15 1.66 -7.92 -0.94
C PHE A 15 0.68 -7.29 0.05
N ALA A 16 0.02 -6.18 -0.31
CA ALA A 16 -0.93 -5.50 0.57
C ALA A 16 -2.10 -6.42 0.96
N ALA A 17 -2.67 -7.15 0.01
CA ALA A 17 -3.74 -8.12 0.24
C ALA A 17 -3.34 -9.29 1.17
N ILE A 18 -2.06 -9.69 1.16
CA ILE A 18 -1.53 -10.67 2.12
C ILE A 18 -1.25 -10.01 3.46
N ALA A 19 -0.70 -8.79 3.46
CA ALA A 19 -0.28 -8.06 4.64
C ALA A 19 -1.45 -7.81 5.59
N VAL A 20 -2.61 -7.36 5.09
CA VAL A 20 -3.80 -7.10 5.93
C VAL A 20 -4.24 -8.30 6.79
N ARG A 21 -3.89 -9.52 6.37
CA ARG A 21 -4.17 -10.77 7.12
C ARG A 21 -3.16 -11.06 8.23
N ARG A 22 -2.16 -10.19 8.45
CA ARG A 22 -1.06 -10.37 9.40
C ARG A 22 -1.13 -9.32 10.51
N SER A 23 -0.63 -9.70 11.69
CA SER A 23 -0.66 -8.86 12.90
C SER A 23 0.69 -8.24 13.27
N PHE A 24 1.79 -8.59 12.59
CA PHE A 24 3.14 -8.16 12.99
C PHE A 24 3.47 -6.70 12.61
N PHE A 25 2.64 -6.05 11.79
CA PHE A 25 2.84 -4.67 11.34
C PHE A 25 1.73 -3.76 11.85
N GLU A 26 2.09 -2.52 12.07
CA GLU A 26 1.21 -1.46 12.59
C GLU A 26 0.70 -0.57 11.47
N HIS A 27 1.49 -0.39 10.41
CA HIS A 27 1.16 0.48 9.28
C HIS A 27 1.86 0.09 7.99
N CYS A 28 1.18 0.21 6.86
CA CYS A 28 1.71 0.01 5.52
C CYS A 28 1.37 1.21 4.62
N ALA A 29 2.39 1.91 4.15
CA ALA A 29 2.27 2.97 3.17
C ALA A 29 2.46 2.39 1.77
N LEU A 30 1.45 2.52 0.92
CA LEU A 30 1.50 2.20 -0.51
C LEU A 30 1.82 3.49 -1.27
N ALA A 31 2.92 3.48 -2.02
CA ALA A 31 3.36 4.61 -2.81
C ALA A 31 3.48 4.25 -4.29
N ASP A 32 3.08 5.15 -5.17
CA ASP A 32 3.25 5.01 -6.62
C ASP A 32 3.39 6.40 -7.25
N TYR A 33 3.87 6.46 -8.49
CA TYR A 33 3.97 7.73 -9.23
C TYR A 33 2.58 8.26 -9.59
N ASP A 34 1.69 7.37 -10.04
CA ASP A 34 0.28 7.69 -10.26
C ASP A 34 -0.49 7.52 -8.94
N PRO A 35 -1.00 8.60 -8.33
CA PRO A 35 -1.69 8.54 -7.04
C PRO A 35 -3.00 7.75 -7.07
N ALA A 36 -3.61 7.53 -8.24
CA ALA A 36 -4.84 6.77 -8.35
C ALA A 36 -4.64 5.28 -8.03
N ARG A 37 -3.46 4.73 -8.33
CA ARG A 37 -3.14 3.30 -8.16
C ARG A 37 -3.07 2.87 -6.69
N PRO A 38 -2.28 3.51 -5.80
CA PRO A 38 -2.25 3.15 -4.39
C PRO A 38 -3.57 3.48 -3.70
N LYS A 39 -4.28 4.51 -4.16
CA LYS A 39 -5.61 4.85 -3.65
C LYS A 39 -6.62 3.74 -3.92
N ALA A 40 -6.69 3.22 -5.15
CA ALA A 40 -7.58 2.11 -5.48
C ALA A 40 -7.30 0.88 -4.60
N VAL A 41 -6.02 0.51 -4.41
CA VAL A 41 -5.66 -0.63 -3.55
C VAL A 41 -6.05 -0.38 -2.08
N ALA A 42 -5.82 0.82 -1.55
CA ALA A 42 -6.18 1.14 -0.18
C ALA A 42 -7.70 1.14 0.03
N ASP A 43 -8.46 1.74 -0.89
CA ASP A 43 -9.92 1.79 -0.86
C ASP A 43 -10.53 0.37 -0.97
N ASP A 44 -9.97 -0.51 -1.81
CA ASP A 44 -10.43 -1.90 -1.97
C ASP A 44 -10.18 -2.77 -0.73
N LEU A 45 -9.11 -2.49 0.01
CA LEU A 45 -8.74 -3.26 1.20
C LEU A 45 -9.50 -2.82 2.47
N ASP A 46 -9.97 -1.57 2.52
CA ASP A 46 -10.71 -0.97 3.65
C ASP A 46 -10.09 -1.27 5.03
N ASP A 47 -8.76 -1.22 5.11
CA ASP A 47 -8.01 -1.46 6.34
C ASP A 47 -7.31 -0.18 6.77
N SER A 48 -7.67 0.32 7.95
CA SER A 48 -7.13 1.56 8.54
C SER A 48 -5.60 1.60 8.69
N ARG A 49 -4.93 0.45 8.62
CA ARG A 49 -3.46 0.33 8.66
C ARG A 49 -2.81 0.56 7.29
N ILE A 50 -3.60 0.70 6.23
CA ILE A 50 -3.14 0.94 4.86
C ILE A 50 -3.36 2.42 4.51
N SER A 51 -2.34 3.03 3.90
CA SER A 51 -2.41 4.42 3.42
C SER A 51 -1.85 4.52 2.01
N ALA A 52 -2.40 5.46 1.22
CA ALA A 52 -1.98 5.72 -0.14
C ALA A 52 -1.22 7.05 -0.24
N HIS A 53 -0.09 7.03 -0.94
CA HIS A 53 0.77 8.19 -1.14
C HIS A 53 1.26 8.28 -2.59
N GLN A 54 1.48 9.50 -3.08
CA GLN A 54 2.23 9.71 -4.32
C GLN A 54 3.73 9.81 -3.99
N VAL A 55 4.58 9.25 -4.85
CA VAL A 55 6.03 9.47 -4.78
C VAL A 55 6.59 9.76 -6.17
N ASP A 56 7.44 10.78 -6.25
CA ASP A 56 8.28 11.09 -7.41
C ASP A 56 9.74 11.05 -6.96
N ALA A 57 10.59 10.38 -7.73
CA ALA A 57 11.98 10.07 -7.39
C ALA A 57 12.98 10.67 -8.40
N SER A 58 12.54 11.66 -9.20
CA SER A 58 13.39 12.44 -10.09
C SER A 58 14.36 13.37 -9.36
#